data_AF-A0A9C7QCB2-F1
#
_entry.id   AF-A0A9C7QCB2-F1
#
_cell.length_a   1.000
_cell.length_b   1.000
_cell.length_c   1.000
_cell.angle_alpha   90.00
_cell.angle_beta   90.00
_cell.angle_gamma   90.00
#
_symmetry.space_group_name_H-M   'P 1'
#
loop_
_entity.id
_entity.type
_entity.pdbx_description
1 polymer ?
#
loop_
_entity_poly.entity_id
_entity_poly.type
_entity_poly.pdbx_seq_one_letter_code
_entity_poly.pdbx_strand_id
1 'polypeptide(L)'
;MGFFEKLKQGLSKTASSISSVFTASELDDEFYDDLEERLILADLGMQTTEEAMEKLRALVRERHIKTVEEAKLALREVLEGMMDVGAVTLDLSTKPSVILVIGVNGVG
;
A
#
# COMPACT_ATOMS: atom_id res chain seq x y z
N MET A 1 17.50 -6.39 17.76
CA MET A 1 16.62 -6.07 16.61
C MET A 1 15.17 -6.16 17.07
N GLY A 2 14.45 -5.04 17.09
CA GLY A 2 13.02 -5.01 17.43
C GLY A 2 12.15 -5.54 16.29
N PHE A 3 10.87 -5.79 16.60
CA PHE A 3 9.86 -6.25 15.62
C PHE A 3 9.74 -5.29 14.41
N PHE A 4 9.66 -3.99 14.67
CA PHE A 4 9.55 -2.96 13.61
C PHE A 4 10.75 -2.94 12.66
N GLU A 5 11.96 -3.14 13.17
CA GLU A 5 13.16 -3.20 12.33
C GLU A 5 13.14 -4.40 11.38
N LYS A 6 12.68 -5.56 11.85
CA LYS A 6 12.52 -6.75 10.99
C LYS A 6 11.46 -6.54 9.92
N LEU A 7 10.33 -5.93 10.28
CA LEU A 7 9.25 -5.62 9.33
C LEU A 7 9.74 -4.64 8.25
N LYS A 8 10.40 -3.55 8.68
CA LYS A 8 10.97 -2.54 7.77
C LYS A 8 12.01 -3.16 6.83
N GLN A 9 12.84 -4.07 7.34
CA GLN A 9 13.81 -4.78 6.52
C GLN A 9 13.13 -5.67 5.47
N GLY A 10 12.10 -6.42 5.85
CA GLY A 10 11.33 -7.27 4.92
C GLY A 10 10.64 -6.48 3.80
N LEU A 11 10.19 -5.26 4.09
CA LEU A 11 9.51 -4.38 3.12
C LEU A 11 10.45 -3.44 2.36
N SER A 12 11.75 -3.45 2.67
CA SER A 12 12.71 -2.45 2.15
C SER A 12 12.78 -2.39 0.63
N LYS A 13 12.74 -3.54 -0.05
CA LYS A 13 12.78 -3.63 -1.51
C LYS A 13 11.52 -3.01 -2.14
N THR A 14 10.35 -3.37 -1.65
CA THR A 14 9.07 -2.81 -2.11
C THR A 14 9.00 -1.31 -1.87
N ALA A 15 9.38 -0.86 -0.66
CA ALA A 15 9.44 0.56 -0.31
C ALA A 15 10.39 1.33 -1.23
N SER A 16 11.57 0.77 -1.54
CA SER A 16 12.52 1.42 -2.46
C SER A 16 11.96 1.59 -3.88
N SER A 17 11.30 0.56 -4.43
CA SER A 17 10.74 0.59 -5.79
C SER A 17 9.65 1.65 -5.96
N ILE A 18 8.78 1.80 -4.95
CA ILE A 18 7.72 2.81 -4.95
C ILE A 18 8.33 4.20 -4.70
N SER A 19 9.30 4.30 -3.77
CA SER A 19 9.90 5.59 -3.41
C SER A 19 10.67 6.27 -4.55
N SER A 20 11.17 5.51 -5.53
CA SER A 20 11.92 6.09 -6.65
C SER A 20 11.06 7.00 -7.53
N VAL A 21 9.76 6.73 -7.66
CA VAL A 21 8.84 7.56 -8.45
C VAL A 21 8.70 8.95 -7.83
N PHE A 22 8.77 9.05 -6.51
CA PHE A 22 8.65 10.30 -5.78
C PHE A 22 9.91 11.19 -5.85
N THR A 23 10.91 10.82 -6.66
CA THR A 23 12.04 11.69 -7.01
C THR A 23 11.78 12.56 -8.24
N ALA A 24 10.63 12.37 -8.90
CA ALA A 24 10.17 13.21 -9.99
C ALA A 24 10.10 14.70 -9.57
N SER A 25 10.31 15.60 -10.53
CA SER A 25 10.30 17.04 -10.30
C SER A 25 8.89 17.63 -10.20
N GLU A 26 7.91 17.02 -10.88
CA GLU A 26 6.56 17.56 -11.03
C GLU A 26 5.50 16.46 -10.90
N LEU A 27 4.25 16.87 -10.65
CA LEU A 27 3.07 16.01 -10.63
C LEU A 27 2.35 16.09 -11.98
N ASP A 28 2.95 15.48 -13.00
CA ASP A 28 2.41 15.38 -14.35
C ASP A 28 1.85 13.98 -14.63
N ASP A 29 1.36 13.76 -15.85
CA ASP A 29 0.80 12.47 -16.24
C ASP A 29 1.85 11.35 -16.23
N GLU A 30 3.11 11.66 -16.57
CA GLU A 30 4.23 10.70 -16.53
C GLU A 30 4.47 10.19 -15.09
N PHE A 31 4.44 11.08 -14.09
CA PHE A 31 4.50 10.69 -12.68
C PHE A 31 3.40 9.68 -12.30
N TYR A 32 2.17 9.91 -12.74
CA TYR A 32 1.06 9.03 -12.39
C TYR A 32 1.15 7.67 -13.10
N ASP A 33 1.56 7.65 -14.36
CA ASP A 33 1.75 6.42 -15.13
C ASP A 33 2.88 5.57 -14.52
N ASP A 34 4.01 6.19 -14.17
CA ASP A 34 5.12 5.53 -13.48
C ASP A 34 4.69 4.98 -12.11
N LEU A 35 3.90 5.75 -11.35
CA LEU A 35 3.42 5.34 -10.05
C LEU A 35 2.51 4.10 -10.15
N GLU A 36 1.59 4.10 -11.12
CA GLU A 36 0.71 2.96 -11.40
C GLU A 36 1.51 1.70 -11.75
N GLU A 37 2.48 1.82 -12.66
CA GLU A 37 3.36 0.70 -13.01
C GLU A 37 4.08 0.14 -11.78
N ARG A 38 4.63 1.01 -10.92
CA ARG A 38 5.34 0.56 -9.71
C ARG A 38 4.43 -0.10 -8.68
N LEU A 39 3.19 0.33 -8.55
CA LEU A 39 2.21 -0.31 -7.66
C LEU A 39 1.82 -1.70 -8.16
N ILE A 40 1.66 -1.88 -9.48
CA ILE A 40 1.41 -3.19 -10.10
C ILE A 40 2.62 -4.12 -9.89
N LEU A 41 3.84 -3.64 -10.15
CA LEU A 41 5.07 -4.40 -9.92
C LEU A 41 5.34 -4.72 -8.44
N ALA A 42 4.69 -4.00 -7.53
CA ALA A 42 4.73 -4.24 -6.09
C ALA A 42 3.66 -5.25 -5.62
N ASP A 43 3.06 -6.01 -6.53
CA ASP A 43 2.03 -7.03 -6.28
C ASP A 43 0.70 -6.48 -5.73
N LEU A 44 0.39 -5.19 -5.94
CA LEU A 44 -0.92 -4.64 -5.52
C LEU A 44 -2.07 -5.15 -6.39
N GLY A 45 -1.77 -5.54 -7.64
CA GLY A 45 -2.74 -5.96 -8.65
C GLY A 45 -3.39 -4.79 -9.39
N MET A 46 -3.91 -5.05 -10.59
CA MET A 46 -4.43 -4.02 -11.51
C MET A 46 -5.62 -3.26 -10.91
N GLN A 47 -6.68 -3.98 -10.52
CA GLN A 47 -7.90 -3.37 -10.00
C GLN A 47 -7.66 -2.52 -8.74
N THR A 48 -6.87 -3.03 -7.80
CA THR A 48 -6.53 -2.32 -6.56
C THR A 48 -5.69 -1.06 -6.85
N THR A 49 -4.80 -1.15 -7.83
CA THR A 49 -3.98 -0.01 -8.25
C THR A 49 -4.84 1.07 -8.88
N GLU A 50 -5.72 0.72 -9.82
CA GLU A 50 -6.65 1.67 -10.44
C GLU A 50 -7.49 2.41 -9.39
N GLU A 51 -8.03 1.67 -8.41
CA GLU A 51 -8.80 2.27 -7.31
C GLU A 51 -7.94 3.22 -6.45
N ALA A 52 -6.70 2.84 -6.14
CA ALA A 52 -5.77 3.69 -5.39
C ALA A 52 -5.43 4.97 -6.16
N MET A 53 -5.19 4.87 -7.47
CA MET A 53 -4.86 5.99 -8.34
C MET A 53 -6.04 6.96 -8.50
N GLU A 54 -7.27 6.45 -8.64
CA GLU A 54 -8.47 7.28 -8.69
C GLU A 54 -8.63 8.09 -7.39
N LYS A 55 -8.51 7.43 -6.23
CA LYS A 55 -8.58 8.09 -4.92
C LYS A 55 -7.46 9.11 -4.74
N LEU A 56 -6.24 8.80 -5.17
CA LEU A 56 -5.11 9.73 -5.11
C LEU A 56 -5.38 10.98 -5.95
N ARG A 57 -5.81 10.84 -7.20
CA ARG A 57 -6.12 11.97 -8.08
C ARG A 57 -7.26 12.83 -7.54
N ALA A 58 -8.28 12.20 -6.93
CA ALA A 58 -9.35 12.91 -6.27
C ALA A 58 -8.84 13.75 -5.08
N LEU A 59 -7.98 13.16 -4.24
CA LEU A 59 -7.40 13.81 -3.07
C LEU A 59 -6.46 14.97 -3.45
N VAL A 60 -5.65 14.78 -4.48
CA VAL A 60 -4.75 15.81 -5.04
C VAL A 60 -5.56 17.02 -5.51
N ARG A 61 -6.67 16.78 -6.22
CA ARG A 61 -7.56 17.85 -6.70
C ARG A 61 -8.27 18.55 -5.54
N GLU A 62 -8.81 17.81 -4.58
CA GLU A 62 -9.55 18.36 -3.44
C GLU A 62 -8.67 19.25 -2.56
N ARG A 63 -7.44 18.80 -2.28
CA ARG A 63 -6.52 19.49 -1.37
C ARG A 63 -5.55 20.43 -2.08
N HIS A 64 -5.66 20.56 -3.40
CA HIS A 64 -4.75 21.35 -4.24
C HIS A 64 -3.28 21.01 -3.99
N ILE A 65 -2.97 19.72 -3.93
CA ILE A 65 -1.60 19.22 -3.75
C ILE A 65 -0.76 19.62 -4.97
N LYS A 66 0.44 20.16 -4.73
CA LYS A 66 1.32 20.68 -5.81
C LYS A 66 2.69 20.04 -5.83
N THR A 67 3.06 19.33 -4.77
CA THR A 67 4.39 18.75 -4.64
C THR A 67 4.34 17.23 -4.61
N VAL A 68 5.38 16.61 -5.14
CA VAL A 68 5.52 15.14 -5.17
C VAL A 68 5.57 14.55 -3.75
N GLU A 69 6.17 15.25 -2.79
CA GLU A 69 6.18 14.83 -1.38
C GLU A 69 4.79 14.89 -0.73
N GLU A 70 3.96 15.88 -1.03
CA GLU A 70 2.57 15.92 -0.58
C GLU A 70 1.76 14.78 -1.22
N ALA A 71 1.96 14.48 -2.50
CA ALA A 71 1.31 13.36 -3.18
C ALA A 71 1.70 12.01 -2.57
N LYS A 72 2.94 11.86 -2.10
CA LYS A 72 3.39 10.67 -1.36
C LYS A 72 2.64 10.48 -0.05
N LEU A 73 2.44 11.56 0.70
CA LEU A 73 1.65 11.52 1.94
C LEU A 73 0.18 11.19 1.65
N ALA A 74 -0.36 11.76 0.58
CA ALA A 74 -1.71 11.46 0.09
C ALA A 74 -1.87 9.99 -0.32
N LEU A 75 -0.90 9.42 -1.06
CA LEU A 75 -0.92 8.00 -1.42
C LEU A 75 -0.90 7.10 -0.16
N ARG A 76 -0.07 7.46 0.82
CA ARG A 76 -0.04 6.72 2.10
C ARG A 76 -1.42 6.71 2.76
N GLU A 77 -2.09 7.86 2.82
CA GLU A 77 -3.44 7.99 3.39
C GLU A 77 -4.46 7.14 2.62
N VAL A 78 -4.41 7.15 1.28
CA VAL A 78 -5.28 6.32 0.43
C VAL A 78 -5.08 4.84 0.75
N LEU A 79 -3.84 4.36 0.78
CA LEU A 79 -3.53 2.96 1.05
C LEU A 79 -3.89 2.56 2.48
N GLU A 80 -3.65 3.44 3.46
CA GLU A 80 -4.06 3.22 4.85
C GLU A 80 -5.59 3.07 4.96
N GLY A 81 -6.35 3.95 4.31
CA GLY A 81 -7.80 3.86 4.28
C GLY A 81 -8.33 2.62 3.57
N MET A 82 -7.63 2.13 2.54
CA MET A 82 -7.98 0.86 1.87
C MET A 82 -7.74 -0.37 2.75
N MET A 83 -6.82 -0.29 3.71
CA MET A 83 -6.55 -1.38 4.67
C MET A 83 -7.50 -1.38 5.88
N ASP A 84 -8.27 -0.31 6.09
CA ASP A 84 -9.27 -0.26 7.16
C ASP A 84 -10.53 -1.04 6.79
N VAL A 85 -10.54 -2.31 7.19
CA VAL A 85 -11.67 -3.23 7.01
C VAL A 85 -12.45 -3.47 8.31
N GLY A 86 -12.24 -2.62 9.32
CA GLY A 86 -12.87 -2.74 10.64
C GLY A 86 -12.26 -3.81 11.55
N ALA A 87 -13.06 -4.39 12.44
CA ALA A 87 -12.59 -5.30 13.47
C ALA A 87 -12.15 -6.66 12.89
N VAL A 88 -10.84 -6.86 12.75
CA VAL A 88 -10.21 -8.09 12.23
C VAL A 88 -9.61 -8.98 13.32
N THR A 89 -9.94 -8.74 14.58
CA THR A 89 -9.42 -9.54 15.69
C THR A 89 -9.99 -10.95 15.67
N LEU A 90 -9.10 -11.95 15.74
CA LEU A 90 -9.49 -13.34 15.94
C LEU A 90 -10.20 -13.49 17.29
N ASP A 91 -11.45 -13.98 17.26
CA ASP A 91 -12.14 -14.39 18.48
C ASP A 91 -11.62 -15.77 18.93
N LEU A 92 -10.86 -15.76 20.01
CA LEU A 92 -10.29 -16.95 20.65
C LEU A 92 -10.88 -17.19 22.05
N SER A 93 -12.11 -16.74 22.29
CA SER A 93 -12.78 -16.87 23.59
C SER A 93 -13.25 -18.30 23.91
N THR A 94 -13.35 -19.17 22.90
CA THR A 94 -13.85 -20.55 23.05
C THR A 94 -12.82 -21.50 23.67
N LYS A 95 -13.28 -22.58 24.32
CA LYS A 95 -12.42 -23.59 24.95
C LYS A 95 -12.80 -25.02 24.56
N PRO A 96 -11.98 -25.73 23.76
CA PRO A 96 -10.79 -25.21 23.08
C PRO A 96 -11.16 -24.28 21.92
N SER A 97 -10.32 -23.29 21.64
CA SER A 97 -10.37 -22.56 20.37
C SER A 97 -9.70 -23.41 19.29
N VAL A 98 -10.39 -23.62 18.17
CA VAL A 98 -9.92 -24.43 17.05
C VAL A 98 -9.63 -23.52 15.85
N ILE A 99 -8.38 -23.50 15.39
CA ILE A 99 -7.95 -22.77 14.20
C ILE A 99 -7.70 -23.79 13.09
N LEU A 100 -8.50 -23.74 12.03
CA LEU A 100 -8.30 -24.53 10.82
C LEU A 100 -7.51 -23.70 9.80
N VAL A 101 -6.24 -24.05 9.59
CA VAL A 101 -5.39 -23.41 8.57
C VAL A 101 -5.53 -24.20 7.26
N ILE A 102 -5.88 -23.51 6.18
CA ILE A 102 -6.01 -24.08 4.83
C ILE A 102 -5.01 -23.42 3.89
N GLY A 103 -4.43 -24.19 2.97
CA GLY A 103 -3.46 -23.71 1.99
C GLY A 103 -3.04 -24.83 1.04
N VAL A 104 -2.42 -24.46 -0.09
CA VAL A 104 -1.81 -25.43 -1.01
C VAL A 104 -0.43 -25.86 -0.48
N ASN A 105 0.09 -26.99 -0.95
CA ASN A 105 1.41 -27.46 -0.51
C ASN A 105 2.52 -26.46 -0.94
N GLY A 106 3.40 -26.07 -0.01
CA GLY A 106 4.62 -25.31 -0.32
C GLY A 106 4.54 -23.78 -0.22
N VAL A 107 3.44 -23.20 0.28
CA VAL A 107 3.29 -21.73 0.51
C VAL A 107 3.69 -21.27 1.92
N GLY A 108 4.30 -22.17 2.70
CA GLY A 108 4.81 -21.90 4.04
C GLY A 108 6.25 -21.41 4.01
#